data_AF-T0S098-F1
#
_entry.id   AF-T0S098-F1
#
_cell.length_a   1.000
_cell.length_b   1.000
_cell.length_c   1.000
_cell.angle_alpha   90.00
_cell.angle_beta   90.00
_cell.angle_gamma   90.00
#
_symmetry.space_group_name_H-M   'P 1'
#
loop_
_entity.id
_entity.type
_entity.pdbx_description
1 polymer ?
#
loop_
_entity_poly.entity_id
_entity_poly.type
_entity_poly.pdbx_seq_one_letter_code
_entity_poly.pdbx_strand_id
1 'polypeptide(L)'
;MDTDFLQDVKEHAHNFENINHISKAQQCPKCQNFLIEEGICLSCGYNLNFNLLGEPLGEKSFYTIRENYWEGLSLLERENYKLFKDEVKFKHYLNKTKMRYNDLLDFFYSEASLEDQHRALYLHELRDLILELMENDVDEEEIWKPLNEKQETVQSATLSLFDQIKTVVNESKAIKKANRKNSRLNLFGGGRISVSSIIVGILFLTLAVGLSLAYFSYQKFN
;
A
#
# COMPACT_ATOMS: atom_id res chain seq x y z
N MET A 1 -11.87 -18.58 -4.44
CA MET A 1 -11.45 -17.59 -5.44
C MET A 1 -12.70 -16.85 -5.84
N ASP A 2 -12.68 -15.53 -5.71
CA ASP A 2 -13.82 -14.67 -6.01
C ASP A 2 -14.01 -14.62 -7.54
N THR A 3 -14.93 -15.43 -8.05
CA THR A 3 -15.11 -15.64 -9.49
C THR A 3 -15.63 -14.39 -10.19
N ASP A 4 -16.29 -13.51 -9.44
CA ASP A 4 -16.87 -12.27 -9.95
C ASP A 4 -15.79 -11.26 -10.31
N PHE A 5 -14.69 -11.20 -9.53
CA PHE A 5 -13.53 -10.37 -9.85
C PHE A 5 -12.78 -10.84 -11.10
N LEU A 6 -12.60 -12.17 -11.25
CA LEU A 6 -11.94 -12.73 -12.43
C LEU A 6 -12.77 -12.56 -13.70
N GLN A 7 -14.10 -12.55 -13.56
CA GLN A 7 -15.01 -12.30 -14.67
C GLN A 7 -15.03 -10.82 -15.06
N ASP A 8 -15.01 -9.91 -14.08
CA ASP A 8 -14.90 -8.47 -14.31
C ASP A 8 -13.57 -8.09 -14.98
N VAL A 9 -12.45 -8.68 -14.55
CA VAL A 9 -11.14 -8.49 -15.19
C VAL A 9 -11.12 -9.05 -16.61
N LYS A 10 -11.76 -10.20 -16.87
CA LYS A 10 -11.87 -10.76 -18.22
C LYS A 10 -12.77 -9.93 -19.13
N GLU A 11 -13.90 -9.43 -18.63
CA GLU A 11 -14.80 -8.57 -19.39
C GLU A 11 -14.15 -7.25 -19.74
N HIS A 12 -13.31 -6.69 -18.87
CA HIS A 12 -12.64 -5.41 -19.10
C HIS A 12 -11.22 -5.52 -19.67
N ALA A 13 -10.71 -6.74 -19.93
CA ALA A 13 -9.36 -6.98 -20.45
C ALA A 13 -9.05 -6.23 -21.75
N HIS A 14 -10.05 -6.03 -22.62
CA HIS A 14 -9.92 -5.29 -23.89
C HIS A 14 -9.67 -3.78 -23.71
N ASN A 15 -9.92 -3.22 -22.52
CA ASN A 15 -9.58 -1.82 -22.22
C ASN A 15 -8.09 -1.63 -21.96
N PHE A 16 -7.36 -2.70 -21.66
CA PHE A 16 -5.93 -2.66 -21.36
C PHE A 16 -5.05 -2.84 -22.61
N GLU A 17 -5.53 -3.53 -23.66
CA GLU A 17 -4.80 -3.70 -24.93
C GLU A 17 -4.86 -2.45 -25.85
N ASN A 18 -5.78 -1.51 -25.60
CA ASN A 18 -6.02 -0.37 -26.50
C ASN A 18 -5.18 0.89 -26.20
N ILE A 19 -4.36 0.90 -25.15
CA ILE A 19 -3.63 2.11 -24.72
C ILE A 19 -2.62 2.57 -25.79
N ASN A 20 -2.06 1.66 -26.60
CA ASN A 20 -1.12 2.00 -27.67
C ASN A 20 -1.79 2.43 -29.00
N HIS A 21 -3.12 2.29 -29.15
CA HIS A 21 -3.85 2.65 -30.36
C HIS A 21 -4.70 3.94 -30.25
N ILE A 22 -4.97 4.43 -29.04
CA ILE A 22 -5.88 5.57 -28.82
C ILE A 22 -5.30 6.91 -29.32
N SER A 23 -3.98 7.06 -29.39
CA SER A 23 -3.35 8.24 -30.01
C SER A 23 -3.56 8.35 -31.52
N LYS A 24 -4.20 7.34 -32.17
CA LYS A 24 -4.61 7.35 -33.58
C LYS A 24 -6.10 7.00 -33.80
N ALA A 25 -6.91 6.90 -32.75
CA ALA A 25 -8.33 6.57 -32.90
C ALA A 25 -9.13 7.82 -33.31
N GLN A 26 -9.47 7.93 -34.61
CA GLN A 26 -10.39 8.95 -35.14
C GLN A 26 -11.83 8.80 -34.60
N GLN A 27 -12.13 7.72 -33.88
CA GLN A 27 -13.47 7.31 -33.51
C GLN A 27 -13.54 6.90 -32.03
N CYS A 28 -14.56 7.38 -31.31
CA CYS A 28 -14.78 7.04 -29.91
C CYS A 28 -15.15 5.55 -29.76
N PRO A 29 -14.47 4.76 -28.89
CA PRO A 29 -14.76 3.34 -28.73
C PRO A 29 -16.13 3.07 -28.10
N LYS A 30 -16.66 4.03 -27.31
CA LYS A 30 -17.91 3.87 -26.56
C LYS A 30 -19.16 4.18 -27.39
N CYS A 31 -19.09 5.16 -28.27
CA CYS A 31 -20.26 5.63 -29.04
C CYS A 31 -20.03 5.67 -30.55
N GLN A 32 -18.85 5.25 -31.00
CA GLN A 32 -18.46 5.21 -32.41
C GLN A 32 -18.54 6.57 -33.13
N ASN A 33 -18.59 7.68 -32.38
CA ASN A 33 -18.66 9.01 -32.97
C ASN A 33 -17.26 9.61 -33.20
N PHE A 34 -17.15 10.48 -34.21
CA PHE A 34 -15.91 11.11 -34.66
C PHE A 34 -15.68 12.50 -34.05
N LEU A 35 -16.68 13.04 -33.34
CA LEU A 35 -16.60 14.33 -32.67
C LEU A 35 -15.80 14.20 -31.37
N ILE A 36 -14.48 14.32 -31.50
CA ILE A 36 -13.51 14.29 -30.42
C ILE A 36 -12.82 15.66 -30.37
N GLU A 37 -12.94 16.34 -29.24
CA GLU A 37 -12.30 17.64 -28.99
C GLU A 37 -11.45 17.51 -27.73
N GLU A 38 -10.17 17.87 -27.81
CA GLU A 38 -9.18 17.73 -26.71
C GLU A 38 -9.11 16.31 -26.09
N GLY A 39 -9.42 15.28 -26.89
CA GLY A 39 -9.47 13.88 -26.45
C GLY A 39 -10.69 13.55 -25.58
N ILE A 40 -11.72 14.38 -25.56
CA ILE A 40 -13.03 14.07 -24.99
C ILE A 40 -14.02 13.92 -26.13
N CYS A 41 -14.80 12.83 -26.12
CA CYS A 41 -15.89 12.66 -27.07
C CYS A 41 -17.05 13.57 -26.69
N LEU A 42 -17.40 14.54 -27.56
CA LEU A 42 -18.47 15.51 -27.31
C LEU A 42 -19.86 14.87 -27.20
N SER A 43 -20.04 13.69 -27.78
CA SER A 43 -21.36 13.03 -27.81
C SER A 43 -21.68 12.19 -26.58
N CYS A 44 -20.67 11.57 -25.96
CA CYS A 44 -20.87 10.71 -24.79
C CYS A 44 -20.05 11.12 -23.57
N GLY A 45 -19.27 12.20 -23.68
CA GLY A 45 -18.37 12.69 -22.63
C GLY A 45 -17.21 11.76 -22.31
N TYR A 46 -16.95 10.74 -23.13
CA TYR A 46 -15.89 9.77 -22.87
C TYR A 46 -14.52 10.40 -23.09
N ASN A 47 -13.71 10.47 -22.04
CA ASN A 47 -12.35 10.98 -22.10
C ASN A 47 -11.41 9.88 -22.62
N LEU A 48 -10.97 10.03 -23.86
CA LEU A 48 -9.97 9.19 -24.54
C LEU A 48 -8.55 9.46 -24.02
N ASN A 49 -8.32 10.66 -23.47
CA ASN A 49 -7.08 11.03 -22.78
C ASN A 49 -7.09 10.64 -21.30
N PHE A 50 -7.96 9.71 -20.88
CA PHE A 50 -8.01 9.30 -19.48
C PHE A 50 -6.72 8.56 -19.09
N ASN A 51 -5.83 9.30 -18.44
CA ASN A 51 -4.62 8.73 -17.86
C ASN A 51 -4.99 8.01 -16.55
N LEU A 52 -5.13 6.68 -16.64
CA LEU A 52 -5.32 5.78 -15.50
C LEU A 52 -4.21 5.97 -14.47
N LEU A 53 -2.96 6.09 -14.93
CA LEU A 53 -1.76 6.24 -14.10
C LEU A 53 -1.71 7.59 -13.37
N GLY A 54 -2.26 8.64 -13.97
CA GLY A 54 -2.19 10.01 -13.45
C GLY A 54 -0.78 10.61 -13.54
N GLU A 55 -0.53 11.66 -12.75
CA GLU A 55 0.78 12.30 -12.62
C GLU A 55 1.60 11.68 -11.47
N PRO A 56 2.95 11.65 -11.57
CA PRO A 56 3.78 11.20 -10.46
C PRO A 56 3.59 12.14 -9.26
N LEU A 57 3.48 11.59 -8.05
CA LEU A 57 3.19 12.36 -6.83
C LEU A 57 1.85 13.13 -6.85
N GLY A 58 1.01 12.91 -7.86
CA GLY A 58 -0.29 13.54 -7.99
C GLY A 58 -1.37 12.84 -7.16
N GLU A 59 -2.62 13.23 -7.36
CA GLU A 59 -3.77 12.77 -6.55
C GLU A 59 -3.97 11.25 -6.55
N LYS A 60 -3.60 10.58 -7.65
CA LYS A 60 -3.69 9.11 -7.80
C LYS A 60 -2.47 8.37 -7.29
N SER A 61 -1.44 9.08 -6.82
CA SER A 61 -0.21 8.47 -6.34
C SER A 61 -0.42 7.74 -5.01
N PHE A 62 0.44 6.76 -4.75
CA PHE A 62 0.53 6.08 -3.47
C PHE A 62 0.66 7.04 -2.30
N TYR A 63 1.44 8.11 -2.46
CA TYR A 63 1.68 9.07 -1.38
C TYR A 63 0.39 9.77 -0.96
N THR A 64 -0.45 10.18 -1.90
CA THR A 64 -1.76 10.76 -1.62
C THR A 64 -2.75 9.74 -1.07
N ILE A 65 -2.75 8.50 -1.58
CA ILE A 65 -3.57 7.41 -1.02
C ILE A 65 -3.21 7.18 0.45
N ARG A 66 -1.91 7.15 0.76
CA ARG A 66 -1.39 6.98 2.10
C ARG A 66 -1.73 8.16 2.99
N GLU A 67 -1.48 9.39 2.55
CA GLU A 67 -1.78 10.62 3.29
C GLU A 67 -3.26 10.70 3.66
N ASN A 68 -4.16 10.52 2.68
CA ASN A 68 -5.61 10.50 2.91
C ASN A 68 -6.03 9.46 3.94
N TYR A 69 -5.39 8.28 3.95
CA TYR A 69 -5.64 7.28 4.98
C TYR A 69 -5.20 7.78 6.36
N TRP A 70 -3.97 8.29 6.48
CA TRP A 70 -3.42 8.78 7.76
C TRP A 70 -4.16 10.00 8.31
N GLU A 71 -4.65 10.89 7.45
CA GLU A 71 -5.50 12.02 7.84
C GLU A 71 -6.89 11.58 8.27
N GLY A 72 -7.40 10.49 7.69
CA GLY A 72 -8.68 9.90 8.07
C GLY A 72 -8.67 9.14 9.40
N LEU A 73 -7.51 8.97 10.02
CA LEU A 73 -7.34 8.33 11.34
C LEU A 73 -7.40 9.37 12.46
N SER A 74 -8.10 9.02 13.53
CA SER A 74 -8.01 9.70 14.82
C SER A 74 -6.61 9.57 15.43
N LEU A 75 -6.27 10.44 16.38
CA LEU A 75 -4.98 10.40 17.09
C LEU A 75 -4.70 9.03 17.74
N LEU A 76 -5.73 8.40 18.32
CA LEU A 76 -5.61 7.09 18.96
C LEU A 76 -5.32 5.96 17.96
N GLU A 77 -6.04 5.97 16.83
CA GLU A 77 -5.82 5.01 15.74
C GLU A 77 -4.43 5.17 15.14
N ARG A 78 -3.96 6.42 15.00
CA ARG A 78 -2.65 6.75 14.43
C ARG A 78 -1.50 6.24 15.30
N GLU A 79 -1.57 6.43 16.61
CA GLU A 79 -0.55 5.96 17.56
C GLU A 79 -0.53 4.44 17.71
N ASN A 80 -1.69 3.79 17.53
CA ASN A 80 -1.86 2.37 17.75
C ASN A 80 -2.27 1.62 16.47
N TYR A 81 -1.75 2.05 15.31
CA TYR A 81 -2.20 1.60 13.99
C TYR A 81 -2.27 0.07 13.83
N LYS A 82 -1.38 -0.67 14.50
CA LYS A 82 -1.34 -2.14 14.47
C LYS A 82 -2.58 -2.80 15.06
N LEU A 83 -3.25 -2.15 16.01
CA LEU A 83 -4.45 -2.67 16.66
C LEU A 83 -5.69 -2.52 15.78
N PHE A 84 -5.65 -1.60 14.81
CA PHE A 84 -6.79 -1.25 13.95
C PHE A 84 -6.65 -1.82 12.53
N LYS A 85 -5.74 -2.79 12.31
CA LYS A 85 -5.55 -3.45 11.01
C LYS A 85 -6.78 -4.20 10.50
N ASP A 86 -7.67 -4.65 11.38
CA ASP A 86 -8.86 -5.41 10.96
C ASP A 86 -10.05 -4.54 10.55
N GLU A 87 -9.93 -3.22 10.69
CA GLU A 87 -11.01 -2.29 10.37
C GLU A 87 -11.27 -2.16 8.87
N VAL A 88 -12.52 -1.85 8.52
CA VAL A 88 -12.97 -1.64 7.14
C VAL A 88 -12.17 -0.54 6.45
N LYS A 89 -11.83 0.54 7.17
CA LYS A 89 -11.01 1.64 6.63
C LYS A 89 -9.62 1.17 6.20
N PHE A 90 -8.97 0.36 7.04
CA PHE A 90 -7.65 -0.18 6.72
C PHE A 90 -7.71 -1.14 5.53
N LYS A 91 -8.71 -2.02 5.48
CA LYS A 91 -8.93 -2.91 4.33
C LYS A 91 -9.14 -2.13 3.03
N HIS A 92 -9.91 -1.05 3.08
CA HIS A 92 -10.12 -0.16 1.93
C HIS A 92 -8.82 0.52 1.48
N TYR A 93 -8.03 1.03 2.42
CA TYR A 93 -6.70 1.56 2.14
C TYR A 93 -5.81 0.51 1.47
N LEU A 94 -5.72 -0.69 2.04
CA LEU A 94 -4.89 -1.77 1.52
C LEU A 94 -5.32 -2.19 0.10
N ASN A 95 -6.62 -2.27 -0.16
CA ASN A 95 -7.14 -2.56 -1.50
C ASN A 95 -6.76 -1.47 -2.52
N LYS A 96 -6.87 -0.18 -2.15
CA LYS A 96 -6.40 0.92 -3.01
C LYS A 96 -4.90 0.82 -3.30
N THR A 97 -4.10 0.49 -2.29
CA THR A 97 -2.65 0.27 -2.42
C THR A 97 -2.34 -0.88 -3.37
N LYS A 98 -3.09 -2.00 -3.29
CA LYS A 98 -2.96 -3.14 -4.22
C LYS A 98 -3.35 -2.79 -5.66
N MET A 99 -4.43 -2.02 -5.84
CA MET A 99 -4.83 -1.56 -7.18
C MET A 99 -3.75 -0.67 -7.79
N ARG A 100 -3.23 0.29 -7.03
CA ARG A 100 -2.14 1.17 -7.49
C ARG A 100 -0.87 0.40 -7.85
N TYR A 101 -0.55 -0.64 -7.07
CA TYR A 101 0.55 -1.55 -7.38
C TYR A 101 0.37 -2.20 -8.76
N ASN A 102 -0.82 -2.73 -9.06
CA ASN A 102 -1.12 -3.32 -10.37
C ASN A 102 -1.05 -2.28 -11.50
N ASP A 103 -1.60 -1.08 -11.30
CA ASP A 103 -1.53 0.00 -12.30
C ASP A 103 -0.09 0.35 -12.68
N LEU A 104 0.80 0.44 -11.69
CA LEU A 104 2.22 0.73 -11.91
C LEU A 104 2.93 -0.44 -12.60
N LEU A 105 2.62 -1.68 -12.23
CA LEU A 105 3.15 -2.84 -12.95
C LEU A 105 2.73 -2.81 -14.41
N ASP A 106 1.45 -2.62 -14.68
CA ASP A 106 0.89 -2.55 -16.03
C ASP A 106 1.60 -1.47 -16.86
N PHE A 107 1.83 -0.30 -16.27
CA PHE A 107 2.66 0.74 -16.87
C PHE A 107 4.07 0.22 -17.19
N PHE A 108 4.80 -0.36 -16.23
CA PHE A 108 6.17 -0.83 -16.45
C PHE A 108 6.31 -1.97 -17.47
N TYR A 109 5.26 -2.76 -17.68
CA TYR A 109 5.21 -3.79 -18.73
C TYR A 109 4.76 -3.24 -20.09
N SER A 110 4.22 -2.02 -20.15
CA SER A 110 3.83 -1.37 -21.40
C SER A 110 5.03 -0.73 -22.12
N GLU A 111 4.97 -0.69 -23.46
CA GLU A 111 5.98 0.00 -24.28
C GLU A 111 6.05 1.51 -23.97
N ALA A 112 4.93 2.11 -23.53
CA ALA A 112 4.84 3.50 -23.14
C ALA A 112 5.77 3.88 -21.98
N SER A 113 6.13 2.93 -21.11
CA SER A 113 7.06 3.18 -20.01
C SER A 113 8.48 3.51 -20.47
N LEU A 114 8.93 2.98 -21.60
CA LEU A 114 10.33 3.11 -22.03
C LEU A 114 10.71 4.55 -22.41
N GLU A 115 9.74 5.32 -22.89
CA GLU A 115 9.93 6.70 -23.36
C GLU A 115 9.44 7.75 -22.35
N ASP A 116 8.85 7.33 -21.23
CA ASP A 116 8.26 8.23 -20.25
C ASP A 116 9.31 8.96 -19.41
N GLN A 117 9.19 10.30 -19.33
CA GLN A 117 10.12 11.18 -18.62
C GLN A 117 10.09 11.00 -17.09
N HIS A 118 8.97 10.52 -16.55
CA HIS A 118 8.72 10.32 -15.12
C HIS A 118 8.88 8.86 -14.69
N ARG A 119 9.33 7.98 -15.59
CA ARG A 119 9.55 6.56 -15.34
C ARG A 119 10.31 6.27 -14.03
N ALA A 120 11.33 7.06 -13.71
CA ALA A 120 12.10 6.91 -12.48
C ALA A 120 11.27 7.19 -11.22
N LEU A 121 10.38 8.19 -11.25
CA LEU A 121 9.51 8.54 -10.13
C LEU A 121 8.48 7.43 -9.87
N TYR A 122 7.89 6.88 -10.94
CA TYR A 122 6.99 5.73 -10.82
C TYR A 122 7.70 4.48 -10.27
N LEU A 123 9.00 4.33 -10.53
CA LEU A 123 9.77 3.19 -10.01
C LEU A 123 10.01 3.34 -8.51
N HIS A 124 10.30 4.56 -8.06
CA HIS A 124 10.37 4.88 -6.65
C HIS A 124 9.04 4.64 -5.94
N GLU A 125 7.94 5.06 -6.55
CA GLU A 125 6.59 4.81 -6.03
C GLU A 125 6.30 3.30 -5.91
N LEU A 126 6.60 2.53 -6.96
CA LEU A 126 6.41 1.07 -6.97
C LEU A 126 7.23 0.38 -5.86
N ARG A 127 8.48 0.81 -5.66
CA ARG A 127 9.31 0.33 -4.56
C ARG A 127 8.65 0.59 -3.20
N ASP A 128 8.20 1.82 -2.97
CA ASP A 128 7.61 2.22 -1.69
C ASP A 128 6.29 1.48 -1.43
N LEU A 129 5.48 1.25 -2.46
CA LEU A 129 4.27 0.42 -2.41
C LEU A 129 4.57 -1.01 -1.98
N ILE A 130 5.59 -1.64 -2.57
CA ILE A 130 5.98 -3.01 -2.21
C ILE A 130 6.37 -3.07 -0.73
N LEU A 131 7.16 -2.10 -0.26
CA LEU A 131 7.55 -2.03 1.15
C LEU A 131 6.33 -1.86 2.07
N GLU A 132 5.37 -1.02 1.69
CA GLU A 132 4.12 -0.82 2.42
C GLU A 132 3.29 -2.10 2.48
N LEU A 133 3.12 -2.81 1.36
CA LEU A 133 2.37 -4.08 1.33
C LEU A 133 3.02 -5.13 2.26
N MET A 134 4.35 -5.22 2.24
CA MET A 134 5.11 -6.12 3.12
C MET A 134 5.00 -5.74 4.61
N GLU A 135 4.97 -4.46 4.95
CA GLU A 135 4.77 -4.01 6.34
C GLU A 135 3.37 -4.29 6.87
N ASN A 136 2.41 -4.41 5.97
CA ASN A 136 1.02 -4.69 6.27
C ASN A 136 0.68 -6.19 6.21
N ASP A 137 1.70 -7.07 6.24
CA ASP A 137 1.56 -8.53 6.30
C ASP A 137 0.86 -9.14 5.07
N VAL A 138 0.98 -8.50 3.89
CA VAL A 138 0.58 -9.11 2.62
C VAL A 138 1.58 -10.21 2.25
N ASP A 139 1.07 -11.38 1.85
CA ASP A 139 1.92 -12.53 1.52
C ASP A 139 2.89 -12.20 0.39
N GLU A 140 4.16 -12.57 0.57
CA GLU A 140 5.19 -12.31 -0.44
C GLU A 140 4.83 -12.96 -1.77
N GLU A 141 4.23 -14.15 -1.74
CA GLU A 141 3.76 -14.84 -2.94
C GLU A 141 2.71 -14.03 -3.71
N GLU A 142 1.81 -13.34 -3.00
CA GLU A 142 0.80 -12.47 -3.64
C GLU A 142 1.45 -11.26 -4.31
N ILE A 143 2.48 -10.68 -3.67
CA ILE A 143 3.23 -9.54 -4.22
C ILE A 143 4.03 -9.96 -5.46
N TRP A 144 4.72 -11.10 -5.43
CA TRP A 144 5.60 -11.49 -6.54
C TRP A 144 4.89 -12.21 -7.68
N LYS A 145 3.70 -12.77 -7.46
CA LYS A 145 2.96 -13.53 -8.47
C LYS A 145 2.68 -12.73 -9.75
N PRO A 146 2.14 -11.51 -9.71
CA PRO A 146 1.90 -10.72 -10.92
C PRO A 146 3.19 -10.41 -11.70
N LEU A 147 4.31 -10.23 -11.00
CA LEU A 147 5.63 -10.00 -11.60
C LEU A 147 6.16 -11.25 -12.31
N ASN A 148 6.02 -12.42 -11.68
CA ASN A 148 6.48 -13.69 -12.26
C ASN A 148 5.65 -14.08 -13.49
N GLU A 149 4.32 -13.94 -13.44
CA GLU A 149 3.42 -14.26 -14.56
C GLU A 149 3.66 -13.38 -15.79
N LYS A 150 3.93 -12.08 -15.58
CA LYS A 150 4.23 -11.13 -16.68
C LYS A 150 5.67 -11.22 -17.19
N GLN A 151 6.59 -11.82 -16.43
CA GLN A 151 7.96 -12.10 -16.90
C GLN A 151 8.02 -13.23 -17.92
N GLU A 152 7.16 -14.23 -17.80
CA GLU A 152 7.12 -15.35 -18.76
C GLU A 152 6.69 -14.89 -20.16
N THR A 153 6.00 -13.75 -20.26
CA THR A 153 5.43 -13.21 -21.50
C THR A 153 6.31 -12.15 -22.19
N VAL A 154 7.17 -11.43 -21.47
CA VAL A 154 7.95 -10.30 -22.03
C VAL A 154 9.46 -10.53 -21.88
N GLN A 155 10.13 -10.83 -22.99
CA GLN A 155 11.58 -11.10 -23.02
C GLN A 155 12.43 -9.82 -22.91
N SER A 156 13.41 -9.86 -21.99
CA SER A 156 14.74 -9.21 -22.03
C SER A 156 14.97 -7.81 -21.42
N ALA A 157 14.00 -6.89 -21.30
CA ALA A 157 14.25 -5.57 -20.67
C ALA A 157 13.83 -5.47 -19.19
N THR A 158 12.84 -6.27 -18.79
CA THR A 158 12.20 -6.29 -17.45
C THR A 158 13.04 -6.97 -16.37
N LEU A 159 14.01 -7.81 -16.75
CA LEU A 159 14.94 -8.48 -15.85
C LEU A 159 15.71 -7.48 -14.96
N SER A 160 16.09 -6.32 -15.51
CA SER A 160 16.79 -5.27 -14.76
C SER A 160 15.93 -4.62 -13.66
N LEU A 161 14.64 -4.42 -13.93
CA LEU A 161 13.72 -3.75 -13.01
C LEU A 161 13.35 -4.66 -11.83
N PHE A 162 13.14 -5.95 -12.11
CA PHE A 162 12.91 -6.97 -11.09
C PHE A 162 14.12 -7.16 -10.18
N ASP A 163 15.32 -7.25 -10.75
CA ASP A 163 16.54 -7.38 -9.95
C ASP A 163 16.74 -6.15 -9.05
N GLN A 164 16.48 -4.94 -9.55
CA GLN A 164 16.54 -3.70 -8.77
C GLN A 164 15.51 -3.65 -7.63
N ILE A 165 14.28 -4.11 -7.88
CA ILE A 165 13.24 -4.19 -6.85
C ILE A 165 13.61 -5.24 -5.80
N LYS A 166 14.12 -6.39 -6.23
CA LYS A 166 14.47 -7.51 -5.36
C LYS A 166 15.69 -7.21 -4.48
N THR A 167 16.72 -6.55 -5.02
CA THR A 167 17.89 -6.13 -4.21
C THR A 167 17.46 -5.16 -3.11
N VAL A 168 16.66 -4.16 -3.48
CA VAL A 168 16.12 -3.17 -2.55
C VAL A 168 15.26 -3.78 -1.45
N VAL A 169 14.40 -4.74 -1.79
CA VAL A 169 13.58 -5.45 -0.80
C VAL A 169 14.47 -6.29 0.14
N ASN A 170 15.49 -6.95 -0.40
CA ASN A 170 16.43 -7.73 0.41
C ASN A 170 17.26 -6.84 1.34
N GLU A 171 17.69 -5.66 0.87
CA GLU A 171 18.38 -4.65 1.69
C GLU A 171 17.48 -4.15 2.82
N SER A 172 16.21 -3.84 2.55
CA SER A 172 15.27 -3.38 3.57
C SER A 172 15.00 -4.47 4.63
N LYS A 173 14.83 -5.73 4.21
CA LYS A 173 14.72 -6.89 5.12
C LYS A 173 16.00 -7.05 5.97
N ALA A 174 17.18 -6.91 5.37
CA ALA A 174 18.46 -7.02 6.07
C ALA A 174 18.64 -5.91 7.11
N ILE A 175 18.29 -4.67 6.78
CA ILE A 175 18.31 -3.52 7.69
C ILE A 175 17.35 -3.75 8.86
N LYS A 176 16.12 -4.21 8.60
CA LYS A 176 15.14 -4.54 9.66
C LYS A 176 15.66 -5.66 10.59
N LYS A 177 16.30 -6.69 10.03
CA LYS A 177 16.91 -7.79 10.81
C LYS A 177 18.08 -7.30 11.66
N ALA A 178 18.93 -6.43 11.13
CA ALA A 178 20.03 -5.80 11.86
C ALA A 178 19.50 -4.90 12.99
N ASN A 179 18.49 -4.07 12.72
CA ASN A 179 17.84 -3.21 13.70
C ASN A 179 17.14 -4.01 14.80
N ARG A 180 16.51 -5.16 14.48
CA ARG A 180 15.92 -6.06 15.48
C ARG A 180 16.98 -6.71 16.37
N LYS A 181 18.15 -7.04 15.81
CA LYS A 181 19.30 -7.56 16.57
C LYS A 181 19.90 -6.49 17.49
N ASN A 182 20.04 -5.26 17.02
CA ASN A 182 20.48 -4.11 17.82
C ASN A 182 19.46 -3.71 18.89
N SER A 183 18.16 -3.79 18.59
CA SER A 183 17.09 -3.55 19.56
C SER A 183 17.04 -4.61 20.66
N ARG A 184 17.38 -5.87 20.38
CA ARG A 184 17.54 -6.91 21.41
C ARG A 184 18.75 -6.66 22.32
N LEU A 185 19.83 -6.12 21.75
CA LEU A 185 21.01 -5.72 22.52
C LEU A 185 20.73 -4.47 23.39
N ASN A 186 19.94 -3.52 22.90
CA ASN A 186 19.49 -2.36 23.68
C ASN A 186 18.42 -2.69 24.73
N LEU A 187 17.65 -3.77 24.57
CA LEU A 187 16.72 -4.25 25.60
C LEU A 187 17.45 -4.70 26.88
N PHE A 188 18.74 -5.06 26.76
CA PHE A 188 19.58 -5.47 27.89
C PHE A 188 20.33 -4.29 28.55
N GLY A 189 20.25 -3.07 28.01
CA GLY A 189 21.10 -1.93 28.40
C GLY A 189 20.39 -0.62 28.77
N GLY A 190 19.06 -0.51 28.72
CA GLY A 190 18.37 0.71 29.11
C GLY A 190 16.87 0.68 28.81
N GLY A 191 16.07 0.53 29.86
CA GLY A 191 14.64 0.24 29.79
C GLY A 191 13.80 1.29 29.06
N ARG A 192 13.11 0.85 28.00
CA ARG A 192 11.90 1.51 27.52
C ARG A 192 10.75 1.06 28.42
N ILE A 193 10.37 1.90 29.38
CA ILE A 193 9.15 1.70 30.16
C ILE A 193 7.98 1.86 29.19
N SER A 194 7.28 0.77 28.85
CA SER A 194 6.07 0.86 28.03
C SER A 194 4.94 1.44 28.87
N VAL A 195 4.03 2.18 28.24
CA VAL A 195 2.86 2.80 28.89
C VAL A 195 2.04 1.74 29.66
N SER A 196 1.99 0.50 29.17
CA SER A 196 1.40 -0.63 29.88
C SER A 196 2.07 -0.94 31.22
N SER A 197 3.39 -0.80 31.34
CA SER A 197 4.11 -0.99 32.61
C SER A 197 3.76 0.09 33.64
N ILE A 198 3.50 1.31 33.19
CA ILE A 198 3.07 2.42 34.06
C ILE A 198 1.67 2.16 34.59
N ILE A 199 0.75 1.73 33.72
CA ILE A 199 -0.65 1.41 34.10
C ILE A 199 -0.70 0.26 35.10
N VAL A 200 0.07 -0.81 34.86
CA VAL A 200 0.18 -1.94 35.80
C VAL A 200 0.78 -1.50 37.13
N GLY A 201 1.77 -0.61 37.12
CA GLY A 201 2.35 -0.03 38.32
C GLY A 201 1.33 0.75 39.15
N ILE A 202 0.52 1.60 38.51
CA ILE A 202 -0.55 2.37 39.18
C ILE A 202 -1.60 1.44 39.78
N LEU A 203 -2.04 0.42 39.04
CA LEU A 203 -2.99 -0.58 39.54
C LEU A 203 -2.45 -1.30 40.78
N PHE A 204 -1.20 -1.75 40.76
CA PHE A 204 -0.57 -2.39 41.91
C PHE A 204 -0.53 -1.48 43.14
N LEU A 205 -0.24 -0.19 42.92
CA LEU A 205 -0.15 0.80 44.00
C LEU A 205 -1.52 1.05 44.62
N THR A 206 -2.57 1.20 43.80
CA THR A 206 -3.95 1.36 44.30
C THR A 206 -4.42 0.13 45.08
N LEU A 207 -4.06 -1.08 44.64
CA LEU A 207 -4.43 -2.32 45.30
C LEU A 207 -3.70 -2.50 46.63
N ALA A 208 -2.41 -2.13 46.69
CA ALA A 208 -1.63 -2.12 47.92
C ALA A 208 -2.16 -1.09 48.95
N VAL A 209 -2.55 0.10 48.49
CA VAL A 209 -3.19 1.12 49.34
C VAL A 209 -4.57 0.64 49.84
N GLY A 210 -5.37 0.01 48.99
CA GLY A 210 -6.65 -0.57 49.38
C GLY A 210 -6.51 -1.67 50.43
N LEU A 211 -5.57 -2.60 50.24
CA LEU A 211 -5.29 -3.68 51.19
C LEU A 211 -4.75 -3.17 52.53
N SER A 212 -3.87 -2.17 52.50
CA SER A 212 -3.32 -1.58 53.73
C SER A 212 -4.40 -0.83 54.52
N LEU A 213 -5.27 -0.05 53.87
CA LEU A 213 -6.41 0.59 54.52
C LEU A 213 -7.40 -0.44 55.09
N ALA A 214 -7.69 -1.52 54.35
CA ALA A 214 -8.54 -2.61 54.82
C ALA A 214 -7.94 -3.28 56.07
N TYR A 215 -6.64 -3.57 56.07
CA TYR A 215 -5.91 -4.13 57.21
C TYR A 215 -5.95 -3.22 58.44
N PHE A 216 -5.65 -1.93 58.27
CA PHE A 216 -5.73 -0.95 59.36
C PHE A 216 -7.15 -0.80 59.92
N SER A 217 -8.17 -0.85 59.05
CA SER A 217 -9.57 -0.80 59.51
C SER A 217 -9.93 -2.05 60.32
N TYR A 218 -9.52 -3.23 59.88
CA TYR A 218 -9.76 -4.49 60.57
C TYR A 218 -9.11 -4.52 61.96
N GLN A 219 -7.86 -4.05 62.07
CA GLN A 219 -7.14 -4.00 63.34
C GLN A 219 -7.73 -2.98 64.34
N LYS A 220 -8.45 -1.96 63.88
CA LYS A 220 -9.08 -0.95 64.75
C LYS A 220 -10.41 -1.42 65.34
N PHE A 221 -11.08 -2.39 64.71
CA PHE A 221 -12.38 -2.92 65.13
C PHE A 221 -12.29 -4.28 65.85
N ASN A 222 -11.08 -4.82 66.04
CA ASN A 222 -10.78 -6.01 66.83
C ASN A 222 -9.95 -5.61 68.06
#